data_AF-A0A1K2FLM7-F1
#
_entry.id   AF-A0A1K2FLM7-F1
#
_cell.length_a   1.000
_cell.length_b   1.000
_cell.length_c   1.000
_cell.angle_alpha   90.00
_cell.angle_beta   90.00
_cell.angle_gamma   90.00
#
_symmetry.space_group_name_H-M   'P 1'
#
loop_
_entity.id
_entity.type
_entity.pdbx_description
1 polymer ?
#
loop_
_entity_poly.entity_id
_entity_poly.type
_entity_poly.pdbx_seq_one_letter_code
_entity_poly.pdbx_strand_id
1 'polypeptide(L)'
;MPASPSTVRAINDRLALGLLQERGPLTAGQLKQLTGLSRPTVADLVERLTAAGLIRVVGESGAARRGPNARLYGIVADGAFLAALDVRTDGVVVLVADLVGRVLAEASVPVDRGAGTGPAVERVVAAVERAAKEAGAERLHTVGIGAPGLIDPATGDLRDSAGLPAWHRSLAAALQERLPGARVTVENETNLAALAEQREGAARDRDTFVLLWLGHGTGAAVVLDGVLRRGASGGAGEIGFLPVPGTSGLPSATDCAGGFHALAGAAAVVSLAAAHGLPTPAVADGPGAAWVVRGAVESASATGAPAADEAAAQGWPGEASAGRMAQAGARAGRGAPVPAGGPVPGPGTDSSAAGGGPVPGEGVAGRASGGAGGRGLASGGTKPEGAPPAGTGGAGARFLAALADGVAVGAASVVAVLDPGCVVLGGEVGRAGGEVLAALVAERLGRLSPLPTEVRAGGLGGSAVLRGALLTARDRAQDELWSGAPSRP
;
A
#
# COMPACT_ATOMS: atom_id res chain seq x y z
N MET A 1 -0.01 28.88 -23.43
CA MET A 1 -1.20 28.88 -24.31
C MET A 1 -2.43 28.61 -23.45
N PRO A 2 -3.55 29.33 -23.64
CA PRO A 2 -4.79 29.00 -22.93
C PRO A 2 -5.27 27.59 -23.29
N ALA A 3 -5.86 26.89 -22.33
CA ALA A 3 -6.41 25.55 -22.54
C ALA A 3 -7.48 25.58 -23.64
N SER A 4 -7.50 24.55 -24.49
CA SER A 4 -8.51 24.46 -25.56
C SER A 4 -9.91 24.29 -24.96
N PRO A 5 -10.98 24.65 -25.69
CA PRO A 5 -12.35 24.46 -25.24
C PRO A 5 -12.69 22.99 -24.92
N SER A 6 -12.04 22.02 -25.55
CA SER A 6 -12.20 20.60 -25.25
C SER A 6 -11.50 20.20 -23.95
N THR A 7 -10.29 20.71 -23.70
CA THR A 7 -9.57 20.49 -22.44
C THR A 7 -10.33 21.06 -21.25
N VAL A 8 -10.88 22.28 -21.37
CA VAL A 8 -11.67 22.89 -20.29
C VAL A 8 -12.93 22.06 -19.99
N ARG A 9 -13.58 21.50 -21.01
CA ARG A 9 -14.73 20.60 -20.81
C ARG A 9 -14.35 19.31 -20.10
N ALA A 10 -13.29 18.64 -20.53
CA ALA A 10 -12.82 17.41 -19.88
C ALA A 10 -12.46 17.64 -18.40
N ILE A 11 -11.85 18.79 -18.08
CA ILE A 11 -11.57 19.18 -16.69
C ILE A 11 -12.87 19.33 -15.88
N ASN A 12 -13.88 20.02 -16.43
CA ASN A 12 -15.16 20.20 -15.75
C ASN A 12 -15.91 18.88 -15.54
N ASP A 13 -15.90 18.00 -16.55
CA ASP A 13 -16.54 16.69 -16.50
C ASP A 13 -15.89 15.83 -15.40
N ARG A 14 -14.55 15.80 -15.37
CA ARG A 14 -13.79 15.09 -14.34
C ARG A 14 -14.02 15.65 -12.93
N LEU A 15 -14.12 16.97 -12.79
CA LEU A 15 -14.46 17.61 -11.52
C LEU A 15 -15.86 17.19 -11.04
N ALA A 16 -16.87 17.19 -11.93
CA ALA A 16 -18.22 16.80 -11.56
C ALA A 16 -18.34 15.30 -11.21
N LEU A 17 -17.67 14.43 -11.95
CA LEU A 17 -17.60 13.00 -11.66
C LEU A 17 -16.89 12.72 -10.33
N GLY A 18 -15.79 13.42 -10.05
CA GLY A 18 -15.11 13.37 -8.75
C GLY A 18 -16.04 13.77 -7.60
N LEU A 19 -16.79 14.86 -7.74
CA LEU A 19 -17.77 15.28 -6.73
C LEU A 19 -18.89 14.25 -6.52
N LEU A 20 -19.41 13.64 -7.59
CA LEU A 20 -20.43 12.59 -7.50
C LEU A 20 -19.89 11.30 -6.84
N GLN A 21 -18.61 11.00 -7.04
CA GLN A 21 -17.95 9.88 -6.39
C GLN A 21 -17.74 10.13 -4.89
N GLU A 22 -17.24 11.32 -4.53
CA GLU A 22 -16.95 11.67 -3.14
C GLU A 22 -18.20 11.93 -2.29
N ARG A 23 -19.23 12.53 -2.88
CA ARG A 23 -20.43 12.99 -2.16
C ARG A 23 -21.66 12.13 -2.41
N GLY A 24 -21.58 11.17 -3.33
CA GLY A 24 -22.72 10.42 -3.81
C GLY A 24 -23.63 11.25 -4.74
N PRO A 25 -24.91 10.87 -4.89
CA PRO A 25 -25.81 11.54 -5.81
C PRO A 25 -26.05 13.03 -5.49
N LEU A 26 -25.96 13.89 -6.51
CA LEU A 26 -26.11 15.34 -6.39
C LEU A 26 -27.15 15.89 -7.36
N THR A 27 -27.82 16.97 -6.97
CA THR A 27 -28.65 17.77 -7.87
C THR A 27 -27.78 18.67 -8.77
N ALA A 28 -28.31 19.10 -9.91
CA ALA A 28 -27.65 20.12 -10.74
C ALA A 28 -27.39 21.43 -9.96
N GLY A 29 -28.24 21.76 -8.99
CA GLY A 29 -28.02 22.91 -8.09
C GLY A 29 -26.80 22.74 -7.19
N GLN A 30 -26.62 21.56 -6.61
CA GLN A 30 -25.44 21.24 -5.78
C GLN A 30 -24.16 21.18 -6.63
N LEU A 31 -24.21 20.56 -7.81
CA LEU A 31 -23.07 20.55 -8.73
C LEU A 31 -22.64 21.97 -9.10
N LYS A 32 -23.58 22.88 -9.37
CA LYS A 32 -23.28 24.30 -9.59
C LYS A 32 -22.58 24.94 -8.41
N GLN A 33 -23.09 24.73 -7.19
CA GLN A 33 -22.52 25.32 -5.98
C GLN A 33 -21.10 24.80 -5.70
N LEU A 34 -20.88 23.49 -5.84
CA LEU A 34 -19.61 22.84 -5.53
C LEU A 34 -18.54 23.09 -6.61
N THR A 35 -18.94 23.16 -7.88
CA THR A 35 -18.00 23.41 -9.00
C THR A 35 -17.75 24.90 -9.25
N GLY A 36 -18.64 25.80 -8.80
CA GLY A 36 -18.59 27.22 -9.11
C GLY A 36 -18.98 27.56 -10.57
N LEU A 37 -19.43 26.58 -11.35
CA LEU A 37 -19.79 26.76 -12.75
C LEU A 37 -21.11 27.52 -12.93
N SER A 38 -21.31 28.11 -14.11
CA SER A 38 -22.57 28.78 -14.46
C SER A 38 -23.71 27.76 -14.60
N ARG A 39 -24.97 28.20 -14.42
CA ARG A 39 -26.14 27.32 -14.58
C ARG A 39 -26.23 26.70 -15.99
N PRO A 40 -26.01 27.46 -17.09
CA PRO A 40 -25.93 26.86 -18.43
C PRO A 40 -24.82 25.81 -18.57
N THR A 41 -23.64 26.07 -17.99
CA THR A 41 -22.50 25.12 -18.06
C THR A 41 -22.81 23.80 -17.34
N VAL A 42 -23.46 23.86 -16.18
CA VAL A 42 -23.85 22.64 -15.45
C VAL A 42 -24.94 21.87 -16.19
N ALA A 43 -25.89 22.58 -16.83
CA ALA A 43 -26.91 21.92 -17.63
C ALA A 43 -26.30 21.15 -18.82
N ASP A 44 -25.40 21.78 -19.57
CA ASP A 44 -24.65 21.16 -20.68
C ASP A 44 -23.79 19.96 -20.21
N LEU A 45 -23.11 20.11 -19.07
CA LEU A 45 -22.32 19.04 -18.47
C LEU A 45 -23.18 17.83 -18.09
N VAL A 46 -24.31 18.06 -17.42
CA VAL A 46 -25.22 16.98 -17.00
C VAL A 46 -25.81 16.26 -18.21
N GLU A 47 -26.22 17.01 -19.23
CA GLU A 47 -26.73 16.44 -20.48
C GLU A 47 -25.66 15.59 -21.17
N ARG A 48 -24.43 16.10 -21.31
CA ARG A 48 -23.31 15.38 -21.92
C ARG A 48 -22.95 14.10 -21.16
N LEU A 49 -22.80 14.17 -19.84
CA LEU A 49 -22.46 13.00 -19.03
C LEU A 49 -23.57 11.95 -19.05
N THR A 50 -24.84 12.38 -19.12
CA THR A 50 -25.98 11.47 -19.26
C THR A 50 -25.98 10.81 -20.64
N ALA A 51 -25.75 11.57 -21.70
CA ALA A 51 -25.65 11.05 -23.07
C ALA A 51 -24.46 10.08 -23.25
N ALA A 52 -23.37 10.30 -22.52
CA ALA A 52 -22.21 9.40 -22.46
C ALA A 52 -22.44 8.15 -21.59
N GLY A 53 -23.59 8.02 -20.93
CA GLY A 53 -23.89 6.90 -20.03
C GLY A 53 -23.08 6.89 -18.73
N LEU A 54 -22.43 8.00 -18.37
CA LEU A 54 -21.58 8.09 -17.17
C LEU A 54 -22.38 8.44 -15.92
N ILE A 55 -23.50 9.16 -16.07
CA ILE A 55 -24.43 9.47 -14.98
C ILE A 55 -25.88 9.15 -15.37
N ARG A 56 -26.71 8.89 -14.37
CA ARG A 56 -28.17 8.71 -14.53
C ARG A 56 -28.93 9.38 -13.40
N VAL A 57 -30.23 9.60 -13.61
CA VAL A 57 -31.12 10.03 -12.52
C VAL A 57 -31.35 8.83 -11.59
N VAL A 58 -30.98 8.97 -10.33
CA VAL A 58 -31.10 7.92 -9.29
C VAL A 58 -32.17 8.23 -8.25
N GLY A 59 -32.85 9.37 -8.39
CA GLY A 59 -33.95 9.76 -7.53
C GLY A 59 -34.31 11.24 -7.68
N GLU A 60 -35.09 11.72 -6.72
CA GLU A 60 -35.55 13.10 -6.64
C GLU A 60 -35.35 13.63 -5.21
N SER A 61 -34.86 14.86 -5.08
CA SER A 61 -34.71 15.53 -3.80
C SER A 61 -35.98 16.29 -3.41
N GLY A 62 -36.39 16.16 -2.14
CA GLY A 62 -37.44 17.00 -1.57
C GLY A 62 -38.85 16.40 -1.56
N ALA A 63 -39.00 15.08 -1.36
CA ALA A 63 -40.30 14.40 -1.23
C ALA A 63 -41.31 15.03 -0.22
N ALA A 64 -40.86 15.96 0.63
CA ALA A 64 -41.66 16.70 1.61
C ALA A 64 -41.76 18.23 1.40
N ARG A 65 -41.27 18.81 0.28
CA ARG A 65 -41.31 20.26 0.02
C ARG A 65 -42.22 20.62 -1.16
N ARG A 66 -42.89 21.79 -1.06
CA ARG A 66 -43.77 22.33 -2.09
C ARG A 66 -42.95 22.94 -3.23
N GLY A 67 -42.95 22.30 -4.41
CA GLY A 67 -42.22 22.70 -5.62
C GLY A 67 -41.84 21.47 -6.47
N PRO A 68 -41.44 21.59 -7.74
CA PRO A 68 -40.96 20.43 -8.50
C PRO A 68 -39.67 19.89 -7.88
N ASN A 69 -39.67 18.60 -7.55
CA ASN A 69 -38.51 17.95 -6.96
C ASN A 69 -37.30 18.05 -7.89
N ALA A 70 -36.12 18.35 -7.33
CA ALA A 70 -34.91 18.41 -8.14
C ALA A 70 -34.33 17.00 -8.33
N ARG A 71 -34.09 16.61 -9.58
CA ARG A 71 -33.47 15.34 -9.94
C ARG A 71 -32.11 15.17 -9.26
N LEU A 72 -31.87 13.99 -8.71
CA LEU A 72 -30.58 13.55 -8.18
C LEU A 72 -29.88 12.72 -9.25
N TYR A 73 -28.67 13.16 -9.61
CA TYR A 73 -27.81 12.48 -10.56
C TYR A 73 -26.76 11.69 -9.81
N GLY A 74 -26.53 10.44 -10.22
CA GLY A 74 -25.46 9.58 -9.69
C GLY A 74 -24.69 8.92 -10.82
N ILE A 75 -23.46 8.47 -10.54
CA ILE A 75 -22.65 7.70 -11.49
C ILE A 75 -23.37 6.39 -11.84
N VAL A 76 -23.30 5.97 -13.10
CA VAL A 76 -23.73 4.64 -13.54
C VAL A 76 -22.71 3.61 -13.05
N ALA A 77 -22.83 3.25 -11.77
CA ALA A 77 -21.85 2.43 -11.06
C ALA A 77 -21.72 1.02 -11.67
N ASP A 78 -22.82 0.47 -12.17
CA ASP A 78 -22.95 -0.80 -12.91
C ASP A 78 -22.40 -0.74 -14.34
N GLY A 79 -21.86 0.41 -14.78
CA GLY A 79 -21.25 0.57 -16.10
C GLY A 79 -19.90 -0.15 -16.25
N ALA A 80 -19.24 -0.49 -15.14
CA ALA A 80 -18.02 -1.29 -15.14
C ALA A 80 -17.85 -2.00 -13.79
N PHE A 81 -17.32 -3.22 -13.85
CA PHE A 81 -17.00 -4.02 -12.66
C PHE A 81 -15.49 -4.17 -12.52
N LEU A 82 -15.02 -4.09 -11.28
CA LEU A 82 -13.61 -4.12 -10.91
C LEU A 82 -13.36 -5.36 -10.07
N ALA A 83 -12.19 -5.98 -10.22
CA ALA A 83 -11.71 -6.98 -9.29
C ALA A 83 -10.41 -6.52 -8.61
N ALA A 84 -10.26 -6.86 -7.35
CA ALA A 84 -9.05 -6.61 -6.56
C ALA A 84 -8.60 -7.90 -5.89
N LEU A 85 -7.33 -8.24 -6.01
CA LEU A 85 -6.73 -9.44 -5.44
C LEU A 85 -5.61 -9.06 -4.48
N ASP A 86 -5.60 -9.68 -3.29
CA ASP A 86 -4.45 -9.71 -2.37
C ASP A 86 -3.86 -11.12 -2.40
N VAL A 87 -2.70 -11.26 -3.05
CA VAL A 87 -2.03 -12.54 -3.31
C VAL A 87 -0.94 -12.78 -2.27
N ARG A 88 -1.16 -13.76 -1.40
CA ARG A 88 -0.22 -14.20 -0.36
C ARG A 88 0.32 -15.58 -0.66
N THR A 89 1.37 -15.99 0.05
CA THR A 89 2.02 -17.30 -0.18
C THR A 89 1.12 -18.51 0.08
N ASP A 90 0.08 -18.35 0.90
CA ASP A 90 -0.83 -19.37 1.39
C ASP A 90 -2.29 -19.16 0.95
N GLY A 91 -2.56 -18.11 0.17
CA GLY A 91 -3.91 -17.86 -0.31
C GLY A 91 -4.09 -16.54 -1.05
N VAL A 92 -5.30 -16.35 -1.58
CA VAL A 92 -5.71 -15.15 -2.29
C VAL A 92 -7.06 -14.68 -1.75
N VAL A 93 -7.18 -13.39 -1.45
CA VAL A 93 -8.47 -12.74 -1.21
C VAL A 93 -8.86 -11.96 -2.45
N VAL A 94 -10.11 -12.09 -2.87
CA VAL A 94 -10.69 -11.46 -4.07
C VAL A 94 -11.86 -10.57 -3.65
N LEU A 95 -11.90 -9.33 -4.11
CA LEU A 95 -13.09 -8.49 -4.11
C LEU A 95 -13.56 -8.24 -5.54
N VAL A 96 -14.87 -8.18 -5.73
CA VAL A 96 -15.48 -7.61 -6.93
C VAL A 96 -16.32 -6.41 -6.51
N ALA A 97 -16.16 -5.30 -7.22
CA ALA A 97 -16.80 -4.03 -6.91
C ALA A 97 -17.35 -3.35 -8.18
N ASP A 98 -18.23 -2.38 -7.98
CA ASP A 98 -18.72 -1.49 -9.04
C ASP A 98 -17.72 -0.33 -9.34
N LEU A 99 -18.04 0.51 -10.33
CA LEU A 99 -17.16 1.62 -10.76
C LEU A 99 -16.97 2.72 -9.71
N VAL A 100 -17.83 2.80 -8.68
CA VAL A 100 -17.63 3.73 -7.55
C VAL A 100 -16.82 3.09 -6.42
N GLY A 101 -16.57 1.78 -6.48
CA GLY A 101 -15.77 1.02 -5.52
C GLY A 101 -16.59 0.35 -4.42
N ARG A 102 -17.92 0.23 -4.58
CA ARG A 102 -18.75 -0.55 -3.66
C ARG A 102 -18.49 -2.03 -3.90
N VAL A 103 -18.05 -2.74 -2.87
CA VAL A 103 -17.87 -4.20 -2.90
C VAL A 103 -19.23 -4.88 -3.05
N LEU A 104 -19.31 -5.78 -4.04
CA LEU A 104 -20.50 -6.55 -4.40
C LEU A 104 -20.34 -8.04 -4.08
N ALA A 105 -19.12 -8.57 -4.18
CA ALA A 105 -18.79 -9.95 -3.81
C ALA A 105 -17.36 -10.03 -3.26
N GLU A 106 -17.13 -11.03 -2.42
CA GLU A 106 -15.83 -11.33 -1.81
C GLU A 106 -15.61 -12.85 -1.82
N ALA A 107 -14.38 -13.29 -2.08
CA ALA A 107 -13.98 -14.68 -1.99
C ALA A 107 -12.60 -14.80 -1.34
N SER A 108 -12.37 -15.86 -0.58
CA SER A 108 -11.05 -16.22 -0.05
C SER A 108 -10.69 -17.63 -0.50
N VAL A 109 -9.48 -17.78 -1.01
CA VAL A 109 -8.98 -19.00 -1.64
C VAL A 109 -7.69 -19.43 -0.93
N PRO A 110 -7.72 -20.46 -0.07
CA PRO A 110 -6.49 -21.03 0.46
C PRO A 110 -5.74 -21.77 -0.67
N VAL A 111 -4.42 -21.58 -0.70
CA VAL A 111 -3.50 -22.22 -1.63
C VAL A 111 -2.44 -22.96 -0.83
N ASP A 112 -2.52 -24.29 -0.88
CA ASP A 112 -1.53 -25.14 -0.21
C ASP A 112 -0.17 -24.97 -0.87
N ARG A 113 0.91 -24.87 -0.07
CA ARG A 113 2.28 -24.74 -0.59
C ARG A 113 2.72 -25.90 -1.50
N GLY A 114 2.07 -27.05 -1.38
CA GLY A 114 2.29 -28.23 -2.22
C GLY A 114 1.34 -28.35 -3.42
N ALA A 115 0.33 -27.49 -3.53
CA ALA A 115 -0.54 -27.45 -4.70
C ALA A 115 0.30 -26.93 -5.87
N GLY A 116 0.62 -27.81 -6.82
CA GLY A 116 1.38 -27.43 -8.01
C GLY A 116 0.79 -26.21 -8.72
N THR A 117 1.60 -25.53 -9.53
CA THR A 117 1.26 -24.22 -10.10
C THR A 117 -0.08 -24.17 -10.84
N GLY A 118 -0.34 -25.13 -11.74
CA GLY A 118 -1.60 -25.18 -12.50
C GLY A 118 -2.85 -25.24 -11.62
N PRO A 119 -2.98 -26.24 -10.72
CA PRO A 119 -4.11 -26.31 -9.79
C PRO A 119 -4.32 -25.07 -8.91
N ALA A 120 -3.23 -24.43 -8.45
CA ALA A 120 -3.33 -23.21 -7.66
C ALA A 120 -3.91 -22.05 -8.49
N VAL A 121 -3.40 -21.83 -9.70
CA VAL A 121 -3.88 -20.81 -10.63
C VAL A 121 -5.35 -21.04 -11.00
N GLU A 122 -5.72 -22.25 -11.42
CA GLU A 122 -7.10 -22.57 -11.81
C GLU A 122 -8.09 -22.34 -10.66
N ARG A 123 -7.70 -22.67 -9.42
CA ARG A 123 -8.53 -22.44 -8.25
C ARG A 123 -8.82 -20.95 -8.02
N VAL A 124 -7.80 -20.10 -8.19
CA VAL A 124 -7.93 -18.65 -8.02
C VAL A 124 -8.74 -18.04 -9.17
N VAL A 125 -8.45 -18.40 -10.43
CA VAL A 125 -9.22 -17.91 -11.60
C VAL A 125 -10.70 -18.27 -11.46
N ALA A 126 -11.00 -19.52 -11.10
CA ALA A 126 -12.38 -19.94 -10.87
C ALA A 126 -13.06 -19.16 -9.73
N ALA A 127 -12.31 -18.73 -8.71
CA ALA A 127 -12.86 -17.90 -7.64
C ALA A 127 -13.16 -16.48 -8.11
N VAL A 128 -12.30 -15.88 -8.96
CA VAL A 128 -12.57 -14.58 -9.59
C VAL A 128 -13.81 -14.66 -10.48
N GLU A 129 -13.93 -15.69 -11.32
CA GLU A 129 -15.10 -15.89 -12.18
C GLU A 129 -16.39 -16.07 -11.37
N ARG A 130 -16.34 -16.85 -10.27
CA ARG A 130 -17.49 -17.00 -9.36
C ARG A 130 -17.87 -15.70 -8.68
N ALA A 131 -16.91 -14.97 -8.10
CA ALA A 131 -17.16 -13.70 -7.44
C ALA A 131 -17.72 -12.65 -8.42
N ALA A 132 -17.22 -12.63 -9.66
CA ALA A 132 -17.76 -11.78 -10.71
C ALA A 132 -19.23 -12.11 -11.02
N LYS A 133 -19.56 -13.40 -11.15
CA LYS A 133 -20.93 -13.85 -11.37
C LYS A 133 -21.85 -13.51 -10.19
N GLU A 134 -21.40 -13.70 -8.96
CA GLU A 134 -22.15 -13.34 -7.75
C GLU A 134 -22.41 -11.83 -7.65
N ALA A 135 -21.45 -11.01 -8.09
CA ALA A 135 -21.61 -9.56 -8.20
C ALA A 135 -22.54 -9.12 -9.34
N GLY A 136 -23.04 -10.04 -10.17
CA GLY A 136 -23.84 -9.73 -11.35
C GLY A 136 -23.03 -9.16 -12.52
N ALA A 137 -21.70 -9.30 -12.49
CA ALA A 137 -20.80 -8.84 -13.54
C ALA A 137 -20.75 -9.87 -14.67
N GLU A 138 -21.28 -9.54 -15.85
CA GLU A 138 -21.07 -10.35 -17.05
C GLU A 138 -19.60 -10.33 -17.50
N ARG A 139 -18.94 -9.19 -17.28
CA ARG A 139 -17.53 -8.94 -17.61
C ARG A 139 -16.88 -8.01 -16.59
N LEU A 140 -15.63 -8.29 -16.25
CA LEU A 140 -14.76 -7.37 -15.51
C LEU A 140 -14.09 -6.39 -16.47
N HIS A 141 -13.95 -5.14 -16.05
CA HIS A 141 -13.24 -4.08 -16.78
C HIS A 141 -11.76 -4.03 -16.39
N THR A 142 -11.46 -4.08 -15.08
CA THR A 142 -10.09 -3.98 -14.57
C THR A 142 -9.89 -4.92 -13.39
N VAL A 143 -8.75 -5.60 -13.36
CA VAL A 143 -8.32 -6.50 -12.30
C VAL A 143 -7.02 -5.97 -11.71
N GLY A 144 -7.05 -5.49 -10.48
CA GLY A 144 -5.87 -5.10 -9.71
C GLY A 144 -5.36 -6.26 -8.87
N ILE A 145 -4.07 -6.57 -8.94
CA ILE A 145 -3.43 -7.65 -8.20
C ILE A 145 -2.33 -7.05 -7.33
N GLY A 146 -2.47 -7.19 -6.01
CA GLY A 146 -1.40 -6.97 -5.05
C GLY A 146 -0.64 -8.26 -4.80
N ALA A 147 0.67 -8.25 -4.98
CA ALA A 147 1.51 -9.41 -4.73
C ALA A 147 2.85 -9.01 -4.08
N PRO A 148 3.46 -9.89 -3.28
CA PRO A 148 4.84 -9.72 -2.85
C PRO A 148 5.79 -9.88 -4.05
N GLY A 149 6.94 -9.20 -3.98
CA GLY A 149 8.02 -9.30 -4.95
C GLY A 149 8.24 -8.06 -5.81
N LEU A 150 9.17 -8.18 -6.76
CA LEU A 150 9.57 -7.09 -7.65
C LEU A 150 8.72 -7.08 -8.92
N ILE A 151 7.95 -6.02 -9.12
CA ILE A 151 7.14 -5.81 -10.32
C ILE A 151 7.89 -4.88 -11.26
N ASP A 152 8.11 -5.30 -12.50
CA ASP A 152 8.72 -4.45 -13.51
C ASP A 152 7.81 -3.24 -13.82
N PRO A 153 8.26 -1.99 -13.60
CA PRO A 153 7.39 -0.83 -13.81
C PRO A 153 7.00 -0.58 -15.27
N ALA A 154 7.75 -1.12 -16.23
CA ALA A 154 7.49 -0.96 -17.65
C ALA A 154 6.52 -2.02 -18.18
N THR A 155 6.67 -3.28 -17.76
CA THR A 155 5.85 -4.39 -18.28
C THR A 155 4.70 -4.79 -17.35
N GLY A 156 4.81 -4.49 -16.05
CA GLY A 156 3.89 -5.00 -15.03
C GLY A 156 4.15 -6.46 -14.64
N ASP A 157 5.25 -7.07 -15.11
CA ASP A 157 5.57 -8.46 -14.83
C ASP A 157 6.17 -8.65 -13.43
N LEU A 158 5.70 -9.67 -12.74
CA LEU A 158 6.33 -10.14 -11.51
C LEU A 158 7.63 -10.88 -11.84
N ARG A 159 8.76 -10.34 -11.39
CA ARG A 159 10.09 -10.91 -11.60
C ARG A 159 10.32 -12.15 -10.75
N ASP A 160 11.30 -12.96 -11.16
CA ASP A 160 11.68 -14.13 -10.38
C ASP A 160 12.30 -13.69 -9.06
N SER A 161 11.69 -14.11 -7.96
CA SER A 161 12.12 -13.75 -6.62
C SER A 161 12.27 -15.03 -5.83
N ALA A 162 13.43 -15.23 -5.22
CA ALA A 162 13.68 -16.38 -4.37
C ALA A 162 12.64 -16.42 -3.23
N GLY A 163 12.02 -17.58 -3.01
CA GLY A 163 11.04 -17.79 -1.93
C GLY A 163 9.57 -17.55 -2.29
N LEU A 164 9.26 -17.01 -3.48
CA LEU A 164 7.86 -16.91 -3.94
C LEU A 164 7.42 -18.17 -4.69
N PRO A 165 6.18 -18.67 -4.45
CA PRO A 165 5.64 -19.76 -5.25
C PRO A 165 5.51 -19.39 -6.73
N ALA A 166 5.89 -20.33 -7.61
CA ALA A 166 5.84 -20.12 -9.07
C ALA A 166 4.44 -19.73 -9.60
N TRP A 167 3.37 -20.12 -8.88
CA TRP A 167 2.00 -19.78 -9.27
C TRP A 167 1.67 -18.29 -9.20
N HIS A 168 2.37 -17.49 -8.39
CA HIS A 168 2.15 -16.05 -8.30
C HIS A 168 2.34 -15.38 -9.66
N ARG A 169 3.44 -15.72 -10.35
CA ARG A 169 3.75 -15.18 -11.69
C ARG A 169 2.74 -15.68 -12.72
N SER A 170 2.42 -16.98 -12.69
CA SER A 170 1.49 -17.59 -13.65
C SER A 170 0.06 -17.06 -13.51
N LEU A 171 -0.35 -16.60 -12.31
CA LEU A 171 -1.71 -16.12 -12.06
C LEU A 171 -2.08 -14.91 -12.92
N ALA A 172 -1.22 -13.90 -13.01
CA ALA A 172 -1.52 -12.69 -13.78
C ALA A 172 -1.72 -12.99 -15.27
N ALA A 173 -0.83 -13.81 -15.84
CA ALA A 173 -0.93 -14.25 -17.23
C ALA A 173 -2.22 -15.06 -17.48
N ALA A 174 -2.55 -16.00 -16.59
CA ALA A 174 -3.76 -16.81 -16.70
C ALA A 174 -5.03 -15.95 -16.58
N LEU A 175 -5.07 -14.97 -15.67
CA LEU A 175 -6.19 -14.03 -15.56
C LEU A 175 -6.34 -13.21 -16.84
N GLN A 176 -5.24 -12.73 -17.43
CA GLN A 176 -5.28 -11.94 -18.66
C GLN A 176 -5.77 -12.77 -19.86
N GLU A 177 -5.39 -14.05 -19.94
CA GLU A 177 -5.85 -14.99 -20.96
C GLU A 177 -7.34 -15.33 -20.81
N ARG A 178 -7.78 -15.58 -19.58
CA ARG A 178 -9.16 -16.01 -19.27
C ARG A 178 -10.15 -14.85 -19.25
N LEU A 179 -9.67 -13.63 -19.03
CA LEU A 179 -10.47 -12.41 -19.00
C LEU A 179 -9.97 -11.42 -20.07
N PRO A 180 -10.06 -11.75 -21.38
CA PRO A 180 -9.48 -10.93 -22.45
C PRO A 180 -10.11 -9.54 -22.59
N GLY A 181 -11.28 -9.34 -21.99
CA GLY A 181 -11.96 -8.05 -21.93
C GLY A 181 -11.59 -7.18 -20.73
N ALA A 182 -10.80 -7.70 -19.79
CA ALA A 182 -10.38 -7.00 -18.60
C ALA A 182 -8.89 -6.62 -18.71
N ARG A 183 -8.54 -5.45 -18.17
CA ARG A 183 -7.16 -5.06 -18.00
C ARG A 183 -6.62 -5.61 -16.68
N VAL A 184 -5.63 -6.48 -16.74
CA VAL A 184 -4.97 -7.01 -15.55
C VAL A 184 -3.74 -6.16 -15.23
N THR A 185 -3.62 -5.71 -13.99
CA THR A 185 -2.48 -4.95 -13.49
C THR A 185 -1.96 -5.57 -12.21
N VAL A 186 -0.63 -5.71 -12.10
CA VAL A 186 0.05 -6.20 -10.90
C VAL A 186 0.82 -5.05 -10.26
N GLU A 187 0.79 -4.99 -8.94
CA GLU A 187 1.55 -4.02 -8.14
C GLU A 187 2.08 -4.70 -6.88
N ASN A 188 3.18 -4.18 -6.36
CA ASN A 188 3.74 -4.61 -5.09
C ASN A 188 2.76 -4.34 -3.93
N GLU A 189 2.62 -5.29 -3.01
CA GLU A 189 1.70 -5.17 -1.86
C GLU A 189 1.96 -3.94 -0.97
N THR A 190 3.24 -3.61 -0.76
CA THR A 190 3.67 -2.47 0.06
C THR A 190 3.30 -1.14 -0.61
N ASN A 191 3.45 -1.08 -1.95
CA ASN A 191 3.03 0.06 -2.75
C ASN A 191 1.51 0.28 -2.69
N LEU A 192 0.72 -0.78 -2.85
CA LEU A 192 -0.74 -0.70 -2.75
C LEU A 192 -1.19 -0.29 -1.35
N ALA A 193 -0.56 -0.81 -0.31
CA ALA A 193 -0.83 -0.40 1.06
C ALA A 193 -0.58 1.10 1.26
N ALA A 194 0.51 1.64 0.71
CA ALA A 194 0.78 3.08 0.78
C ALA A 194 -0.26 3.90 0.03
N LEU A 195 -0.65 3.50 -1.18
CA LEU A 195 -1.72 4.17 -1.93
C LEU A 195 -3.06 4.15 -1.17
N ALA A 196 -3.37 3.04 -0.48
CA ALA A 196 -4.55 2.95 0.36
C ALA A 196 -4.47 3.90 1.56
N GLU A 197 -3.34 3.90 2.28
CA GLU A 197 -3.13 4.80 3.44
C GLU A 197 -3.15 6.29 3.04
N GLN A 198 -2.69 6.63 1.83
CA GLN A 198 -2.79 7.98 1.28
C GLN A 198 -4.23 8.38 0.92
N ARG A 199 -5.04 7.45 0.42
CA ARG A 199 -6.41 7.77 -0.02
C ARG A 199 -7.41 7.76 1.13
N GLU A 200 -7.27 6.82 2.05
CA GLU A 200 -8.31 6.48 3.03
C GLU A 200 -7.80 6.36 4.46
N GLY A 201 -6.48 6.33 4.68
CA GLY A 201 -5.89 5.95 5.95
C GLY A 201 -5.06 7.05 6.63
N ALA A 202 -3.98 6.62 7.26
CA ALA A 202 -3.14 7.41 8.15
C ALA A 202 -2.30 8.49 7.43
N ALA A 203 -2.26 8.48 6.09
CA ALA A 203 -1.49 9.45 5.28
C ALA A 203 -2.39 10.34 4.40
N ARG A 204 -3.70 10.42 4.68
CA ARG A 204 -4.67 11.19 3.87
C ARG A 204 -4.42 12.70 3.77
N ASP A 205 -3.66 13.25 4.72
CA ASP A 205 -3.23 14.63 4.82
C ASP A 205 -1.78 14.83 4.34
N ARG A 206 -1.18 13.82 3.69
CA ARG A 206 0.23 13.80 3.28
C ARG A 206 0.40 13.44 1.81
N ASP A 207 1.00 14.34 1.05
CA ASP A 207 1.42 14.07 -0.33
C ASP A 207 2.82 13.43 -0.40
N THR A 208 3.64 13.65 0.62
CA THR A 208 4.99 13.07 0.75
C THR A 208 5.06 12.30 2.07
N PHE A 209 5.34 10.99 1.99
CA PHE A 209 5.53 10.11 3.14
C PHE A 209 6.18 8.79 2.69
N VAL A 210 6.66 8.01 3.67
CA VAL A 210 7.08 6.61 3.44
C VAL A 210 6.23 5.68 4.26
N LEU A 211 5.72 4.61 3.66
CA LEU A 211 5.17 3.48 4.42
C LEU A 211 6.29 2.45 4.63
N LEU A 212 6.60 2.12 5.87
CA LEU A 212 7.49 1.01 6.23
C LEU A 212 6.65 -0.25 6.47
N TRP A 213 6.84 -1.25 5.65
CA TRP A 213 6.16 -2.54 5.78
C TRP A 213 6.93 -3.46 6.73
N LEU A 214 6.27 -3.85 7.82
CA LEU A 214 6.80 -4.76 8.83
C LEU A 214 5.93 -6.03 8.88
N GLY A 215 6.39 -7.11 8.26
CA GLY A 215 5.63 -8.35 8.12
C GLY A 215 6.54 -9.58 8.06
N HIS A 216 6.21 -10.55 7.20
CA HIS A 216 7.13 -11.65 6.89
C HIS A 216 8.47 -11.10 6.40
N GLY A 217 8.42 -10.24 5.38
CA GLY A 217 9.51 -9.40 4.91
C GLY A 217 9.48 -7.99 5.49
N THR A 218 10.51 -7.21 5.13
CA THR A 218 10.56 -5.77 5.39
C THR A 218 10.73 -5.03 4.08
N GLY A 219 9.95 -3.98 3.88
CA GLY A 219 10.00 -3.16 2.68
C GLY A 219 9.54 -1.74 2.97
N ALA A 220 9.58 -0.89 1.96
CA ALA A 220 9.08 0.46 2.03
C ALA A 220 8.39 0.85 0.74
N ALA A 221 7.35 1.67 0.84
CA ALA A 221 6.76 2.35 -0.30
C ALA A 221 7.01 3.84 -0.15
N VAL A 222 7.54 4.45 -1.20
CA VAL A 222 7.94 5.86 -1.22
C VAL A 222 6.94 6.65 -2.03
N VAL A 223 6.25 7.59 -1.39
CA VAL A 223 5.31 8.50 -2.05
C VAL A 223 5.86 9.91 -1.92
N LEU A 224 6.11 10.58 -3.06
CA LEU A 224 6.63 11.95 -3.12
C LEU A 224 5.74 12.78 -4.04
N ASP A 225 5.25 13.92 -3.56
CA ASP A 225 4.37 14.85 -4.29
C ASP A 225 3.08 14.19 -4.79
N GLY A 226 2.50 13.30 -3.99
CA GLY A 226 1.30 12.53 -4.34
C GLY A 226 1.58 11.35 -5.28
N VAL A 227 2.85 11.11 -5.64
CA VAL A 227 3.23 10.12 -6.64
C VAL A 227 4.05 8.99 -6.00
N LEU A 228 3.53 7.78 -6.13
CA LEU A 228 4.24 6.55 -5.77
C LEU A 228 5.49 6.38 -6.66
N ARG A 229 6.63 6.12 -6.02
CA ARG A 229 7.92 5.89 -6.67
C ARG A 229 8.23 4.40 -6.71
N ARG A 230 8.24 3.83 -7.92
CA ARG A 230 8.56 2.41 -8.17
C ARG A 230 10.04 2.14 -8.40
N GLY A 231 10.82 3.20 -8.70
CA GLY A 231 12.23 3.07 -9.11
C GLY A 231 12.37 2.53 -10.53
N ALA A 232 13.62 2.43 -11.01
CA ALA A 232 13.90 2.00 -12.39
C ALA A 232 13.65 0.50 -12.63
N SER A 233 13.83 -0.32 -11.60
CA SER A 233 13.68 -1.78 -11.66
C SER A 233 12.42 -2.32 -10.99
N GLY A 234 11.63 -1.45 -10.35
CA GLY A 234 10.53 -1.85 -9.46
C GLY A 234 10.94 -2.07 -8.01
N GLY A 235 12.23 -1.96 -7.68
CA GLY A 235 12.77 -2.21 -6.33
C GLY A 235 12.95 -0.97 -5.45
N ALA A 236 12.24 0.13 -5.73
CA ALA A 236 12.28 1.26 -4.80
C ALA A 236 11.70 0.84 -3.45
N GLY A 237 12.46 1.07 -2.38
CA GLY A 237 12.05 0.71 -1.03
C GLY A 237 12.35 -0.74 -0.62
N GLU A 238 13.23 -1.44 -1.33
CA GLU A 238 13.84 -2.72 -0.88
C GLU A 238 14.80 -2.53 0.30
N ILE A 239 14.33 -1.88 1.37
CA ILE A 239 15.12 -1.50 2.53
C ILE A 239 15.55 -2.72 3.36
N GLY A 240 14.94 -3.89 3.16
CA GLY A 240 15.39 -5.13 3.80
C GLY A 240 16.85 -5.47 3.49
N PHE A 241 17.36 -5.05 2.32
CA PHE A 241 18.76 -5.21 1.91
C PHE A 241 19.67 -4.08 2.39
N LEU A 242 19.16 -3.10 3.15
CA LEU A 242 19.99 -2.03 3.69
C LEU A 242 21.01 -2.61 4.67
N PRO A 243 22.33 -2.42 4.46
CA PRO A 243 23.33 -2.80 5.46
C PRO A 243 23.19 -1.91 6.68
N VAL A 244 22.96 -2.51 7.85
CA VAL A 244 22.75 -1.79 9.11
C VAL A 244 23.60 -2.40 10.23
N PRO A 245 23.98 -1.62 11.26
CA PRO A 245 24.64 -2.17 12.44
C PRO A 245 23.77 -3.22 13.14
N GLY A 246 24.40 -4.17 13.82
CA GLY A 246 23.71 -5.19 14.62
C GLY A 246 23.31 -6.46 13.88
N THR A 247 23.63 -6.58 12.59
CA THR A 247 23.48 -7.82 11.82
C THR A 247 24.77 -8.64 11.86
N SER A 248 24.67 -9.95 11.59
CA SER A 248 25.81 -10.88 11.61
C SER A 248 26.73 -10.80 10.39
N GLY A 249 26.36 -10.00 9.38
CA GLY A 249 27.10 -9.85 8.13
C GLY A 249 26.41 -8.88 7.17
N LEU A 250 26.91 -8.77 5.94
CA LEU A 250 26.28 -7.95 4.89
C LEU A 250 25.21 -8.76 4.13
N PRO A 251 24.16 -8.11 3.61
CA PRO A 251 23.25 -8.75 2.68
C PRO A 251 23.96 -9.05 1.35
N SER A 252 23.37 -9.96 0.55
CA SER A 252 23.81 -10.28 -0.80
C SER A 252 22.74 -9.89 -1.82
N ALA A 253 23.03 -10.02 -3.12
CA ALA A 253 22.07 -9.73 -4.18
C ALA A 253 20.80 -10.62 -4.14
N THR A 254 20.84 -11.74 -3.43
CA THR A 254 19.75 -12.72 -3.36
C THR A 254 19.29 -13.02 -1.93
N ASP A 255 19.89 -12.39 -0.93
CA ASP A 255 19.60 -12.66 0.48
C ASP A 255 19.71 -11.39 1.33
N CYS A 256 18.62 -11.04 2.00
CA CYS A 256 18.52 -9.88 2.87
C CYS A 256 18.83 -10.18 4.35
N ALA A 257 19.17 -11.44 4.72
CA ALA A 257 19.43 -11.83 6.11
C ALA A 257 20.60 -11.07 6.77
N GLY A 258 21.52 -10.48 6.01
CA GLY A 258 22.57 -9.59 6.54
C GLY A 258 22.16 -8.11 6.61
N GLY A 259 20.98 -7.73 6.12
CA GLY A 259 20.49 -6.36 6.09
C GLY A 259 19.46 -6.06 7.17
N PHE A 260 18.79 -4.91 7.05
CA PHE A 260 17.72 -4.45 7.94
C PHE A 260 16.62 -5.48 8.18
N HIS A 261 16.38 -6.39 7.23
CA HIS A 261 15.44 -7.50 7.42
C HIS A 261 15.72 -8.32 8.69
N ALA A 262 17.00 -8.52 9.05
CA ALA A 262 17.38 -9.25 10.27
C ALA A 262 17.08 -8.51 11.58
N LEU A 263 16.67 -7.23 11.54
CA LEU A 263 16.27 -6.48 12.73
C LEU A 263 14.75 -6.41 12.91
N ALA A 264 13.99 -6.42 11.81
CA ALA A 264 12.56 -6.09 11.84
C ALA A 264 11.65 -7.08 11.11
N GLY A 265 12.19 -8.07 10.39
CA GLY A 265 11.42 -9.15 9.78
C GLY A 265 10.83 -10.11 10.81
N ALA A 266 9.80 -10.88 10.42
CA ALA A 266 9.08 -11.76 11.34
C ALA A 266 9.96 -12.69 12.18
N ALA A 267 10.98 -13.31 11.56
CA ALA A 267 11.91 -14.19 12.27
C ALA A 267 12.74 -13.45 13.33
N ALA A 268 13.14 -12.21 13.06
CA ALA A 268 13.86 -11.36 14.00
C ALA A 268 12.95 -10.97 15.18
N VAL A 269 11.71 -10.58 14.89
CA VAL A 269 10.71 -10.23 15.92
C VAL A 269 10.45 -11.41 16.87
N VAL A 270 10.24 -12.61 16.33
CA VAL A 270 10.00 -13.81 17.15
C VAL A 270 11.24 -14.19 17.97
N SER A 271 12.44 -14.07 17.39
CA SER A 271 13.70 -14.34 18.11
C SER A 271 13.94 -13.32 19.23
N LEU A 272 13.66 -12.04 18.99
CA LEU A 272 13.73 -10.99 19.99
C LEU A 272 12.76 -11.24 21.14
N ALA A 273 11.54 -11.71 20.84
CA ALA A 273 10.56 -12.05 21.85
C ALA A 273 11.02 -13.20 22.76
N ALA A 274 11.61 -14.25 22.17
CA ALA A 274 12.22 -15.34 22.92
C ALA A 274 13.31 -14.84 23.87
N ALA A 275 14.19 -13.96 23.39
CA ALA A 275 15.27 -13.36 24.18
C ALA A 275 14.74 -12.51 25.36
N HIS A 276 13.55 -11.94 25.23
CA HIS A 276 12.87 -11.19 26.29
C HIS A 276 11.94 -12.05 27.17
N GLY A 277 11.92 -13.38 26.96
CA GLY A 277 11.12 -14.32 27.74
C GLY A 277 9.61 -14.27 27.45
N LEU A 278 9.22 -13.78 26.27
CA LEU A 278 7.83 -13.79 25.82
C LEU A 278 7.47 -15.12 25.15
N PRO A 279 6.18 -15.53 25.19
CA PRO A 279 5.71 -16.67 24.42
C PRO A 279 5.99 -16.50 22.92
N THR A 280 6.41 -17.58 22.26
CA THR A 280 6.71 -17.59 20.82
C THR A 280 5.77 -18.51 20.05
N PRO A 281 5.36 -18.15 18.83
CA PRO A 281 4.56 -19.01 17.96
C PRO A 281 5.37 -20.22 17.47
N ALA A 282 4.66 -21.24 16.97
CA ALA A 282 5.30 -22.41 16.36
C ALA A 282 5.97 -22.08 15.01
N VAL A 283 5.45 -21.08 14.30
CA VAL A 283 5.95 -20.63 12.99
C VAL A 283 6.34 -19.16 13.09
N ALA A 284 7.54 -18.82 12.62
CA ALA A 284 8.07 -17.46 12.63
C ALA A 284 7.73 -16.73 11.32
N ASP A 285 6.44 -16.47 11.11
CA ASP A 285 5.90 -15.73 9.97
C ASP A 285 5.25 -14.39 10.39
N GLY A 286 4.75 -13.63 9.41
CA GLY A 286 4.09 -12.34 9.65
C GLY A 286 2.99 -12.42 10.72
N PRO A 287 2.01 -13.35 10.59
CA PRO A 287 0.99 -13.57 11.62
C PRO A 287 1.55 -13.93 13.01
N GLY A 288 2.55 -14.81 13.08
CA GLY A 288 3.21 -15.19 14.33
C GLY A 288 3.92 -14.01 15.01
N ALA A 289 4.66 -13.22 14.25
CA ALA A 289 5.31 -12.00 14.75
C ALA A 289 4.28 -10.98 15.24
N ALA A 290 3.20 -10.76 14.49
CA ALA A 290 2.12 -9.87 14.87
C ALA A 290 1.40 -10.33 16.15
N TRP A 291 1.22 -11.63 16.35
CA TRP A 291 0.65 -12.19 17.57
C TRP A 291 1.48 -11.85 18.80
N VAL A 292 2.81 -12.03 18.71
CA VAL A 292 3.75 -11.67 19.78
C VAL A 292 3.69 -10.18 20.11
N VAL A 293 3.76 -9.33 19.09
CA VAL A 293 3.73 -7.87 19.30
C VAL A 293 2.44 -7.43 19.96
N ARG A 294 1.29 -7.99 19.55
CA ARG A 294 0.00 -7.70 20.17
C ARG A 294 -0.02 -8.08 21.65
N GLY A 295 0.45 -9.28 22.00
CA GLY A 295 0.54 -9.71 23.40
C GLY A 295 1.49 -8.83 24.23
N ALA A 296 2.58 -8.34 23.62
CA ALA A 296 3.48 -7.39 24.26
C ALA A 296 2.82 -6.03 24.53
N VAL A 297 2.04 -5.50 23.57
CA VAL A 297 1.27 -4.25 23.72
C VAL A 297 0.22 -4.39 24.83
N GLU A 298 -0.52 -5.50 24.86
CA GLU A 298 -1.54 -5.78 25.88
C GLU A 298 -0.92 -5.87 27.28
N SER A 299 0.20 -6.58 27.43
CA SER A 299 0.89 -6.72 28.73
C SER A 299 1.57 -5.43 29.20
N ALA A 300 2.10 -4.60 28.29
CA ALA A 300 2.67 -3.30 28.63
C ALA A 300 1.59 -2.30 29.09
N SER A 301 0.41 -2.35 28.48
CA SER A 301 -0.73 -1.51 28.88
C SER A 301 -1.27 -1.90 30.26
N ALA A 302 -1.31 -3.20 30.56
CA ALA A 302 -1.74 -3.71 31.87
C ALA A 302 -0.80 -3.34 33.02
N THR A 303 0.50 -3.16 32.75
CA THR A 303 1.50 -2.75 33.74
C THR A 303 1.59 -1.22 33.93
N GLY A 304 0.88 -0.44 33.11
CA GLY A 304 0.84 1.03 33.13
C GLY A 304 -0.41 1.66 33.77
N ALA A 305 -1.30 0.89 34.41
CA ALA A 305 -2.47 1.43 35.10
C ALA A 305 -2.16 1.75 36.58
N PRO A 306 -2.08 3.02 37.00
CA PRO A 306 -2.53 3.38 38.33
C PRO A 306 -4.06 3.30 38.35
N ALA A 307 -4.63 2.78 39.43
CA ALA A 307 -6.06 2.86 39.70
C ALA A 307 -6.51 4.32 39.51
N ALA A 308 -7.52 4.53 38.67
CA ALA A 308 -8.27 5.78 38.64
C ALA A 308 -8.98 5.88 40.00
N ASP A 309 -8.38 6.62 40.92
CA ASP A 309 -8.99 6.96 42.18
C ASP A 309 -10.05 8.04 41.95
N GLU A 310 -11.23 7.79 42.51
CA GLU A 310 -12.39 8.67 42.52
C GLU A 310 -12.07 9.97 43.27
N ALA A 311 -11.47 10.97 42.62
CA ALA A 311 -11.31 12.29 43.23
C ALA A 311 -11.11 13.43 42.22
N ALA A 312 -12.14 13.74 41.43
CA ALA A 312 -12.34 15.10 40.89
C ALA A 312 -13.80 15.36 40.48
N ALA A 313 -14.75 14.94 41.33
CA ALA A 313 -16.06 15.56 41.41
C ALA A 313 -15.98 16.69 42.43
N GLN A 314 -15.40 17.82 42.05
CA GLN A 314 -15.50 19.09 42.77
C GLN A 314 -15.12 20.21 41.79
N GLY A 315 -16.14 20.95 41.36
CA GLY A 315 -16.04 21.90 40.28
C GLY A 315 -15.25 23.17 40.62
N TRP A 316 -14.92 23.91 39.56
CA TRP A 316 -14.71 25.34 39.66
C TRP A 316 -15.43 26.07 38.49
N PRO A 317 -16.19 27.15 38.76
CA PRO A 317 -16.98 27.89 37.79
C PRO A 317 -16.17 28.99 37.09
N GLY A 318 -16.60 29.41 35.90
CA GLY A 318 -16.07 30.63 35.27
C GLY A 318 -16.33 30.73 33.78
N GLU A 319 -17.58 31.05 33.41
CA GLU A 319 -17.95 31.46 32.05
C GLU A 319 -17.38 32.83 31.64
N ALA A 320 -17.20 32.96 30.33
CA ALA A 320 -17.49 34.13 29.49
C ALA A 320 -16.61 35.39 29.58
N SER A 321 -15.86 35.61 28.49
CA SER A 321 -15.69 36.87 27.71
C SER A 321 -14.38 36.74 26.92
N ALA A 322 -14.26 36.87 25.59
CA ALA A 322 -15.11 37.51 24.62
C ALA A 322 -14.77 36.96 23.22
N GLY A 323 -15.81 36.77 22.40
CA GLY A 323 -15.66 36.74 20.96
C GLY A 323 -15.33 38.14 20.43
N ARG A 324 -14.41 38.19 19.45
CA ARG A 324 -14.34 39.08 18.29
C ARG A 324 -12.90 39.13 17.79
N MET A 325 -12.59 38.32 16.76
CA MET A 325 -11.71 38.69 15.65
C MET A 325 -11.81 37.59 14.59
N ALA A 326 -12.88 37.68 13.81
CA ALA A 326 -12.94 37.07 12.48
C ALA A 326 -12.29 38.04 11.47
N GLN A 327 -11.66 37.47 10.45
CA GLN A 327 -11.36 38.11 9.16
C GLN A 327 -10.24 39.16 9.12
N ALA A 328 -9.04 38.74 8.74
CA ALA A 328 -8.18 39.45 7.77
C ALA A 328 -6.97 38.57 7.42
N GLY A 329 -6.65 38.40 6.13
CA GLY A 329 -5.31 37.96 5.72
C GLY A 329 -5.20 36.76 4.78
N ALA A 330 -6.07 36.61 3.79
CA ALA A 330 -5.69 35.92 2.55
C ALA A 330 -4.92 36.89 1.65
N ARG A 331 -3.63 36.64 1.36
CA ARG A 331 -2.95 36.80 0.05
C ARG A 331 -1.40 36.84 0.15
N ALA A 332 -0.79 36.32 -0.92
CA ALA A 332 0.61 36.38 -1.37
C ALA A 332 1.58 35.34 -0.76
N GLY A 333 2.31 34.53 -1.53
CA GLY A 333 2.44 34.42 -2.98
C GLY A 333 3.01 33.05 -3.36
N ARG A 334 2.44 32.43 -4.40
CA ARG A 334 2.98 31.21 -5.02
C ARG A 334 4.06 31.64 -6.01
N GLY A 335 5.28 31.13 -5.82
CA GLY A 335 6.40 31.30 -6.75
C GLY A 335 6.10 30.68 -8.11
N ALA A 336 6.60 31.35 -9.15
CA ALA A 336 6.44 31.02 -10.56
C ALA A 336 7.11 29.67 -10.94
N PRO A 337 6.67 29.02 -12.04
CA PRO A 337 7.26 27.77 -12.51
C PRO A 337 8.60 28.02 -13.23
N VAL A 338 9.59 27.17 -12.94
CA VAL A 338 10.89 27.07 -13.63
C VAL A 338 10.69 26.37 -14.98
N PRO A 339 11.29 26.84 -16.10
CA PRO A 339 11.10 26.24 -17.40
C PRO A 339 11.87 24.91 -17.56
N ALA A 340 11.24 23.96 -18.26
CA ALA A 340 11.79 22.66 -18.61
C ALA A 340 13.05 22.79 -19.49
N GLY A 341 14.14 22.14 -19.06
CA GLY A 341 15.34 21.95 -19.86
C GLY A 341 15.07 21.02 -21.05
N GLY A 342 15.61 21.41 -22.21
CA GLY A 342 15.48 20.68 -23.48
C GLY A 342 16.26 19.34 -23.53
N PRO A 343 16.15 18.62 -24.65
CA PRO A 343 16.63 17.25 -24.78
C PRO A 343 18.16 17.17 -24.84
N VAL A 344 18.72 16.22 -24.09
CA VAL A 344 20.14 15.82 -24.15
C VAL A 344 20.32 14.85 -25.34
N PRO A 345 21.36 14.99 -26.17
CA PRO A 345 21.54 14.15 -27.35
C PRO A 345 22.06 12.75 -26.99
N GLY A 346 21.58 11.73 -27.71
CA GLY A 346 22.06 10.36 -27.61
C GLY A 346 23.49 10.20 -28.16
N PRO A 347 24.27 9.21 -27.69
CA PRO A 347 25.57 8.94 -28.26
C PRO A 347 25.41 8.22 -29.60
N GLY A 348 25.98 8.84 -30.63
CA GLY A 348 26.17 8.27 -31.95
C GLY A 348 27.16 7.11 -31.92
N THR A 349 26.96 6.26 -32.93
CA THR A 349 27.81 5.17 -33.38
C THR A 349 29.23 5.64 -33.68
N ASP A 350 30.23 4.85 -33.29
CA ASP A 350 31.37 4.60 -34.17
C ASP A 350 31.95 3.20 -33.93
N SER A 351 32.23 2.56 -35.06
CA SER A 351 32.74 1.20 -35.21
C SER A 351 34.25 1.24 -35.39
N SER A 352 34.99 0.32 -34.76
CA SER A 352 36.16 -0.26 -35.43
C SER A 352 36.39 -1.70 -34.97
N ALA A 353 36.49 -2.58 -35.96
CA ALA A 353 36.60 -4.02 -35.86
C ALA A 353 38.05 -4.52 -35.67
N ALA A 354 38.13 -5.80 -35.28
CA ALA A 354 39.18 -6.82 -35.46
C ALA A 354 39.51 -7.47 -34.11
N GLY A 355 39.50 -8.78 -33.88
CA GLY A 355 39.41 -9.95 -34.75
C GLY A 355 40.06 -11.10 -33.96
N GLY A 356 39.40 -12.26 -33.84
CA GLY A 356 39.94 -13.42 -33.14
C GLY A 356 38.91 -14.54 -33.03
N GLY A 357 39.11 -15.58 -33.84
CA GLY A 357 38.15 -16.66 -34.11
C GLY A 357 37.93 -17.70 -32.99
N PRO A 358 37.16 -18.77 -33.31
CA PRO A 358 36.52 -19.71 -32.37
C PRO A 358 37.48 -20.83 -31.92
N VAL A 359 37.21 -21.70 -30.92
CA VAL A 359 36.20 -22.78 -30.75
C VAL A 359 36.39 -23.40 -29.33
N PRO A 360 35.87 -24.61 -28.97
CA PRO A 360 34.51 -25.12 -28.65
C PRO A 360 34.31 -25.21 -27.09
N GLY A 361 33.16 -25.49 -26.48
CA GLY A 361 32.12 -26.50 -26.69
C GLY A 361 32.32 -27.65 -25.69
N GLU A 362 31.46 -27.78 -24.68
CA GLU A 362 31.08 -29.06 -24.03
C GLU A 362 29.96 -28.83 -23.01
N GLY A 363 28.85 -29.53 -23.20
CA GLY A 363 27.79 -29.66 -22.21
C GLY A 363 27.99 -30.94 -21.42
N VAL A 364 27.60 -30.93 -20.14
CA VAL A 364 27.29 -32.16 -19.40
C VAL A 364 26.16 -31.89 -18.42
N ALA A 365 25.10 -32.68 -18.56
CA ALA A 365 24.04 -32.87 -17.59
C ALA A 365 24.59 -33.57 -16.33
N GLY A 366 24.30 -33.04 -15.15
CA GLY A 366 24.71 -33.62 -13.86
C GLY A 366 23.53 -33.78 -12.92
N ARG A 367 23.09 -35.03 -12.78
CA ARG A 367 21.97 -35.53 -11.99
C ARG A 367 21.97 -35.11 -10.51
N ALA A 368 20.75 -35.00 -9.98
CA ALA A 368 20.45 -35.20 -8.57
C ALA A 368 20.81 -36.62 -8.11
N SER A 369 21.42 -36.73 -6.92
CA SER A 369 21.43 -37.93 -6.11
C SER A 369 21.57 -37.56 -4.63
N GLY A 370 20.62 -38.00 -3.81
CA GLY A 370 20.66 -37.88 -2.36
C GLY A 370 21.66 -38.86 -1.72
N GLY A 371 21.90 -38.64 -0.43
CA GLY A 371 22.67 -39.57 0.40
C GLY A 371 22.98 -38.98 1.77
N ALA A 372 22.23 -39.43 2.77
CA ALA A 372 22.51 -39.21 4.18
C ALA A 372 23.90 -39.73 4.58
N GLY A 373 24.56 -39.03 5.48
CA GLY A 373 25.83 -39.45 6.07
C GLY A 373 26.23 -38.53 7.20
N GLY A 374 25.76 -38.84 8.41
CA GLY A 374 26.18 -38.15 9.62
C GLY A 374 27.66 -38.38 9.92
N ARG A 375 28.35 -37.34 10.40
CA ARG A 375 29.48 -37.40 11.32
C ARG A 375 29.58 -36.04 12.02
N GLY A 376 29.61 -36.10 13.34
CA GLY A 376 29.49 -34.95 14.21
C GLY A 376 30.70 -34.03 14.20
N LEU A 377 30.43 -32.76 14.47
CA LEU A 377 31.40 -31.82 14.98
C LEU A 377 30.85 -31.24 16.29
N ALA A 378 31.73 -31.24 17.28
CA ALA A 378 31.45 -31.01 18.68
C ALA A 378 30.86 -29.61 18.93
N SER A 379 29.93 -29.59 19.87
CA SER A 379 29.31 -28.43 20.49
C SER A 379 30.33 -27.58 21.24
N GLY A 380 30.80 -26.49 20.62
CA GLY A 380 31.37 -25.34 21.32
C GLY A 380 30.23 -24.40 21.71
N GLY A 381 29.68 -24.58 22.92
CA GLY A 381 28.64 -23.71 23.45
C GLY A 381 29.19 -22.33 23.81
N THR A 382 29.00 -21.35 22.93
CA THR A 382 29.00 -19.94 23.32
C THR A 382 27.62 -19.62 23.89
N LYS A 383 27.57 -19.46 25.22
CA LYS A 383 26.45 -18.79 25.90
C LYS A 383 26.15 -17.47 25.16
N PRO A 384 24.88 -17.13 24.89
CA PRO A 384 24.55 -15.74 24.60
C PRO A 384 24.80 -14.94 25.88
N GLU A 385 25.90 -14.21 25.92
CA GLU A 385 26.17 -13.22 26.95
C GLU A 385 25.23 -12.03 26.79
N GLY A 386 24.62 -11.62 27.91
CA GLY A 386 23.97 -10.32 28.05
C GLY A 386 22.45 -10.32 27.90
N ALA A 387 21.73 -10.82 28.93
CA ALA A 387 20.37 -10.33 29.15
C ALA A 387 20.44 -8.80 29.32
N PRO A 388 19.62 -8.01 28.61
CA PRO A 388 19.64 -6.56 28.76
C PRO A 388 19.32 -6.20 30.23
N PRO A 389 19.92 -5.12 30.76
CA PRO A 389 19.68 -4.71 32.14
C PRO A 389 18.18 -4.58 32.38
N ALA A 390 17.74 -5.02 33.56
CA ALA A 390 16.34 -4.96 33.98
C ALA A 390 15.88 -3.50 34.10
N GLY A 391 15.49 -2.92 32.97
CA GLY A 391 14.75 -1.67 32.93
C GLY A 391 13.43 -1.84 33.70
N THR A 392 12.94 -0.75 34.27
CA THR A 392 11.80 -0.67 35.19
C THR A 392 10.43 -1.06 34.58
N GLY A 393 10.38 -1.53 33.32
CA GLY A 393 9.17 -1.99 32.64
C GLY A 393 9.07 -3.51 32.52
N GLY A 394 7.85 -4.04 32.38
CA GLY A 394 7.59 -5.47 32.15
C GLY A 394 8.27 -6.02 30.88
N ALA A 395 8.35 -7.35 30.76
CA ALA A 395 9.02 -8.01 29.62
C ALA A 395 8.51 -7.54 28.25
N GLY A 396 7.18 -7.35 28.11
CA GLY A 396 6.55 -6.83 26.90
C GLY A 396 7.00 -5.40 26.54
N ALA A 397 7.08 -4.51 27.53
CA ALA A 397 7.56 -3.14 27.30
C ALA A 397 9.03 -3.10 26.87
N ARG A 398 9.90 -3.92 27.49
CA ARG A 398 11.31 -4.03 27.10
C ARG A 398 11.47 -4.60 25.68
N PHE A 399 10.66 -5.59 25.33
CA PHE A 399 10.63 -6.15 23.98
C PHE A 399 10.20 -5.11 22.94
N LEU A 400 9.12 -4.37 23.19
CA LEU A 400 8.64 -3.34 22.27
C LEU A 400 9.67 -2.21 22.09
N ALA A 401 10.36 -1.82 23.16
CA ALA A 401 11.45 -0.84 23.09
C ALA A 401 12.59 -1.35 22.20
N ALA A 402 13.01 -2.61 22.35
CA ALA A 402 14.07 -3.19 21.53
C ALA A 402 13.65 -3.37 20.06
N LEU A 403 12.38 -3.72 19.81
CA LEU A 403 11.83 -3.76 18.46
C LEU A 403 11.83 -2.36 17.83
N ALA A 404 11.42 -1.34 18.59
CA ALA A 404 11.42 0.05 18.13
C ALA A 404 12.84 0.55 17.82
N ASP A 405 13.86 0.15 18.59
CA ASP A 405 15.26 0.44 18.29
C ASP A 405 15.66 -0.12 16.92
N GLY A 406 15.32 -1.38 16.65
CA GLY A 406 15.56 -2.03 15.34
C GLY A 406 14.87 -1.29 14.20
N VAL A 407 13.56 -1.04 14.31
CA VAL A 407 12.76 -0.34 13.27
C VAL A 407 13.27 1.09 13.03
N ALA A 408 13.67 1.80 14.09
CA ALA A 408 14.15 3.18 13.99
C ALA A 408 15.45 3.30 13.18
N VAL A 409 16.32 2.29 13.15
CA VAL A 409 17.54 2.29 12.33
C VAL A 409 17.21 2.33 10.83
N GLY A 410 16.25 1.51 10.40
CA GLY A 410 15.76 1.53 9.01
C GLY A 410 15.05 2.84 8.68
N ALA A 411 14.18 3.31 9.58
CA ALA A 411 13.46 4.57 9.42
C ALA A 411 14.42 5.77 9.30
N ALA A 412 15.44 5.84 10.17
CA ALA A 412 16.44 6.92 10.15
C ALA A 412 17.20 6.98 8.82
N SER A 413 17.51 5.83 8.23
CA SER A 413 18.20 5.75 6.94
C SER A 413 17.35 6.30 5.80
N VAL A 414 16.05 5.98 5.81
CA VAL A 414 15.07 6.53 4.84
C VAL A 414 14.92 8.04 5.05
N VAL A 415 14.78 8.49 6.29
CA VAL A 415 14.62 9.90 6.65
C VAL A 415 15.83 10.72 6.22
N ALA A 416 17.04 10.22 6.43
CA ALA A 416 18.27 10.91 6.05
C ALA A 416 18.38 11.17 4.54
N VAL A 417 17.76 10.34 3.70
CA VAL A 417 17.84 10.44 2.23
C VAL A 417 16.66 11.17 1.64
N LEU A 418 15.45 10.91 2.13
CA LEU A 418 14.20 11.38 1.51
C LEU A 418 13.55 12.56 2.22
N ASP A 419 13.87 12.79 3.50
CA ASP A 419 13.19 13.76 4.37
C ASP A 419 11.65 13.74 4.19
N PRO A 420 10.99 12.60 4.45
CA PRO A 420 9.60 12.42 4.07
C PRO A 420 8.62 13.20 4.97
N GLY A 421 9.07 13.76 6.09
CA GLY A 421 8.24 14.42 7.11
C GLY A 421 7.24 13.49 7.84
N CYS A 422 6.92 12.34 7.28
CA CYS A 422 6.01 11.33 7.83
C CYS A 422 6.45 9.91 7.43
N VAL A 423 6.46 9.00 8.40
CA VAL A 423 6.64 7.56 8.24
C VAL A 423 5.41 6.84 8.77
N VAL A 424 4.79 5.98 7.97
CA VAL A 424 3.65 5.14 8.37
C VAL A 424 4.14 3.71 8.60
N LEU A 425 3.86 3.14 9.76
CA LEU A 425 4.17 1.74 10.06
C LEU A 425 3.02 0.83 9.58
N GLY A 426 3.29 0.08 8.52
CA GLY A 426 2.38 -0.90 7.92
C GLY A 426 2.82 -2.34 8.13
N GLY A 427 2.15 -3.27 7.45
CA GLY A 427 2.34 -4.71 7.62
C GLY A 427 1.73 -5.25 8.91
N GLU A 428 1.79 -6.56 9.10
CA GLU A 428 1.14 -7.25 10.22
C GLU A 428 1.74 -6.84 11.58
N VAL A 429 3.07 -6.65 11.63
CA VAL A 429 3.78 -6.23 12.84
C VAL A 429 3.50 -4.76 13.16
N GLY A 430 3.56 -3.87 12.16
CA GLY A 430 3.22 -2.46 12.33
C GLY A 430 1.79 -2.27 12.85
N ARG A 431 0.84 -3.02 12.27
CA ARG A 431 -0.56 -3.06 12.73
C ARG A 431 -0.69 -3.57 14.17
N ALA A 432 0.01 -4.66 14.52
CA ALA A 432 -0.07 -5.23 15.85
C ALA A 432 0.52 -4.30 16.93
N GLY A 433 1.57 -3.56 16.57
CA GLY A 433 2.19 -2.56 17.44
C GLY A 433 1.36 -1.29 17.61
N GLY A 434 0.62 -0.90 16.57
CA GLY A 434 -0.29 0.25 16.60
C GLY A 434 0.39 1.55 17.06
N GLU A 435 -0.38 2.40 17.74
CA GLU A 435 0.12 3.68 18.27
C GLU A 435 1.26 3.51 19.28
N VAL A 436 1.29 2.39 20.03
CA VAL A 436 2.34 2.12 21.01
C VAL A 436 3.70 1.96 20.33
N LEU A 437 3.76 1.12 19.29
CA LEU A 437 5.00 0.94 18.53
C LEU A 437 5.36 2.21 17.74
N ALA A 438 4.38 2.89 17.14
CA ALA A 438 4.61 4.13 16.42
C ALA A 438 5.23 5.22 17.31
N ALA A 439 4.73 5.39 18.54
CA ALA A 439 5.27 6.34 19.51
C ALA A 439 6.70 5.98 19.94
N LEU A 440 6.98 4.70 20.20
CA LEU A 440 8.34 4.25 20.57
C LEU A 440 9.33 4.47 19.41
N VAL A 441 8.92 4.17 18.18
CA VAL A 441 9.75 4.40 16.99
C VAL A 441 9.98 5.90 16.78
N ALA A 442 8.96 6.75 16.98
CA ALA A 442 9.12 8.21 16.91
C ALA A 442 10.14 8.74 17.91
N GLU A 443 10.07 8.29 19.17
CA GLU A 443 11.01 8.67 20.22
C GLU A 443 12.45 8.29 19.85
N ARG A 444 12.65 7.08 19.31
CA ARG A 444 13.98 6.60 18.89
C ARG A 444 14.49 7.32 17.66
N LEU A 445 13.64 7.53 16.67
CA LEU A 445 13.98 8.25 15.45
C LEU A 445 14.42 9.69 15.75
N GLY A 446 13.76 10.38 16.67
CA GLY A 446 14.14 11.74 17.10
C GLY A 446 15.51 11.83 17.79
N ARG A 447 16.10 10.70 18.22
CA ARG A 447 17.49 10.63 18.71
C ARG A 447 18.50 10.31 17.61
N LEU A 448 18.06 9.67 16.53
CA LEU A 448 18.90 9.22 15.42
C LEU A 448 18.96 10.23 14.28
N SER A 449 17.97 11.11 14.15
CA SER A 449 17.86 12.08 13.06
C SER A 449 17.57 13.49 13.61
N PRO A 450 18.20 14.54 13.06
CA PRO A 450 17.85 15.92 13.36
C PRO A 450 16.57 16.38 12.61
N LEU A 451 16.07 15.58 11.67
CA LEU A 451 14.94 15.95 10.81
C LEU A 451 13.62 15.62 11.51
N PRO A 452 12.70 16.59 11.68
CA PRO A 452 11.42 16.36 12.31
C PRO A 452 10.57 15.42 11.45
N THR A 453 10.35 14.20 11.93
CA THR A 453 9.59 13.17 11.23
C THR A 453 8.49 12.64 12.14
N GLU A 454 7.23 12.75 11.71
CA GLU A 454 6.11 12.12 12.38
C GLU A 454 6.10 10.61 12.08
N VAL A 455 5.81 9.77 13.08
CA VAL A 455 5.62 8.33 12.86
C VAL A 455 4.18 7.97 13.23
N ARG A 456 3.45 7.36 12.29
CA ARG A 456 2.04 7.00 12.43
C ARG A 456 1.83 5.50 12.32
N ALA A 457 0.85 4.96 13.04
CA ALA A 457 0.37 3.60 12.79
C ALA A 457 -0.51 3.57 11.53
N GLY A 458 -0.38 2.52 10.71
CA GLY A 458 -1.28 2.32 9.56
C GLY A 458 -2.74 2.15 9.99
N GLY A 459 -3.65 2.85 9.30
CA GLY A 459 -5.07 2.92 9.68
C GLY A 459 -5.95 1.83 9.07
N LEU A 460 -5.52 1.18 7.99
CA LEU A 460 -6.37 0.25 7.20
C LEU A 460 -6.16 -1.23 7.54
N GLY A 461 -5.14 -1.53 8.35
CA GLY A 461 -4.81 -2.88 8.80
C GLY A 461 -4.62 -3.88 7.65
N GLY A 462 -5.08 -5.11 7.85
CA GLY A 462 -4.87 -6.23 6.91
C GLY A 462 -5.65 -6.11 5.60
N SER A 463 -6.44 -5.05 5.42
CA SER A 463 -7.19 -4.76 4.18
C SER A 463 -6.45 -3.78 3.26
N ALA A 464 -5.33 -3.19 3.70
CA ALA A 464 -4.65 -2.11 2.98
C ALA A 464 -4.26 -2.50 1.56
N VAL A 465 -3.69 -3.69 1.36
CA VAL A 465 -3.28 -4.20 0.04
C VAL A 465 -4.48 -4.32 -0.89
N LEU A 466 -5.54 -4.99 -0.42
CA LEU A 466 -6.75 -5.25 -1.18
C LEU A 466 -7.50 -3.95 -1.52
N ARG A 467 -7.56 -2.99 -0.58
CA ARG A 467 -8.10 -1.65 -0.82
C ARG A 467 -7.27 -0.89 -1.85
N GLY A 468 -5.94 -0.93 -1.74
CA GLY A 468 -5.03 -0.30 -2.69
C GLY A 468 -5.19 -0.87 -4.10
N ALA A 469 -5.33 -2.19 -4.23
CA ALA A 469 -5.61 -2.86 -5.50
C ALA A 469 -6.94 -2.37 -6.09
N LEU A 470 -8.00 -2.29 -5.29
CA LEU A 470 -9.30 -1.80 -5.73
C LEU A 470 -9.25 -0.31 -6.14
N LEU A 471 -8.60 0.53 -5.35
CA LEU A 471 -8.41 1.95 -5.64
C LEU A 471 -7.67 2.14 -6.97
N THR A 472 -6.61 1.38 -7.19
CA THR A 472 -5.80 1.43 -8.42
C THR A 472 -6.60 0.93 -9.63
N ALA A 473 -7.33 -0.18 -9.48
CA ALA A 473 -8.22 -0.70 -10.53
C ALA A 473 -9.31 0.30 -10.89
N ARG A 474 -9.88 0.97 -9.88
CA ARG A 474 -10.89 2.01 -10.05
C ARG A 474 -10.34 3.23 -10.76
N ASP A 475 -9.21 3.78 -10.29
CA ASP A 475 -8.58 4.95 -10.89
C ASP A 475 -8.30 4.71 -12.38
N ARG A 476 -7.81 3.52 -12.74
CA ARG A 476 -7.57 3.12 -14.12
C ARG A 476 -8.86 3.01 -14.95
N ALA A 477 -9.89 2.35 -14.42
CA ALA A 477 -11.17 2.26 -15.12
C ALA A 477 -11.80 3.64 -15.32
N GLN A 478 -11.72 4.51 -14.31
CA GLN A 478 -12.23 5.87 -14.37
C GLN A 478 -11.44 6.74 -15.36
N ASP A 479 -10.12 6.63 -15.38
CA ASP A 479 -9.28 7.33 -16.36
C ASP A 479 -9.67 6.96 -17.80
N GLU A 480 -9.91 5.69 -18.08
CA GLU A 480 -10.31 5.22 -19.40
C GLU A 480 -11.73 5.67 -19.76
N LEU A 481 -12.71 5.43 -18.88
CA LEU A 481 -14.12 5.72 -19.13
C LEU A 481 -14.42 7.23 -19.15
N TRP A 482 -13.70 8.03 -18.36
CA TRP A 482 -13.98 9.47 -18.24
C TRP A 482 -13.13 10.34 -19.16
N SER A 483 -12.01 9.85 -19.68
CA SER A 483 -11.21 10.60 -20.65
C SER A 483 -11.77 10.55 -22.08
N GLY A 484 -12.65 9.59 -22.39
CA GLY A 484 -13.22 9.40 -23.72
C GLY A 484 -12.19 9.02 -24.79
N ALA A 485 -10.95 8.73 -24.40
CA ALA A 485 -9.89 8.27 -25.28
C ALA A 485 -9.68 6.77 -25.09
N PRO A 486 -9.67 5.94 -26.15
CA PRO A 486 -9.26 4.54 -26.00
C PRO A 486 -7.84 4.52 -25.43
N SER A 487 -7.65 3.84 -24.31
CA SER A 487 -6.35 3.75 -23.66
C SER A 487 -5.33 3.13 -24.62
N ARG A 488 -4.16 3.77 -24.80
CA ARG A 488 -3.03 3.10 -25.44
C ARG A 488 -2.61 1.90 -24.58
N PRO A 489 -2.25 0.77 -25.22
CA PRO A 489 -1.99 -0.52 -24.55
C PRO A 489 -1.01 -0.37 -23.39
#